data_AF-A0A7V9ISN9-F1
#
_entry.id   AF-A0A7V9ISN9-F1
#
_cell.length_a   1.000
_cell.length_b   1.000
_cell.length_c   1.000
_cell.angle_alpha   90.00
_cell.angle_beta   90.00
_cell.angle_gamma   90.00
#
_symmetry.space_group_name_H-M   'P 1'
#
loop_
_entity.id
_entity.type
_entity.pdbx_description
1 polymer ?
#
loop_
_entity_poly.entity_id
_entity_poly.type
_entity_poly.pdbx_seq_one_letter_code
_entity_poly.pdbx_strand_id
1 'polypeptide(L)'
;ATDACAELGIGGLQGEDMVAVENTDDVHNVIVCTLCSCYPWPVLGLPPNWYKQPAYRSRIVREPRTMLRDEFGHDVPESVEVRVWDSSAELRYMVLPQRPPGTEDKSEAELAELVTRDSMIGVAPVRA
;
A
#
# COMPACT_ATOMS: atom_id res chain seq x y z
N ALA A 1 -9.84 2.95 9.88
CA ALA A 1 -10.27 2.31 8.63
C ALA A 1 -11.06 1.02 8.88
N THR A 2 -10.89 0.34 10.02
CA THR A 2 -11.70 -0.84 10.40
C THR A 2 -13.20 -0.61 10.21
N ASP A 3 -13.77 0.41 10.86
CA ASP A 3 -15.23 0.66 10.80
C ASP A 3 -15.70 0.96 9.37
N ALA A 4 -14.93 1.74 8.60
CA ALA A 4 -15.24 2.07 7.21
C ALA A 4 -15.24 0.84 6.30
N CYS A 5 -14.30 -0.10 6.47
CA CYS A 5 -14.32 -1.36 5.73
C CYS A 5 -15.51 -2.24 6.14
N ALA A 6 -15.92 -2.19 7.41
CA ALA A 6 -17.08 -2.92 7.90
C ALA A 6 -18.41 -2.45 7.28
N GLU A 7 -18.51 -1.18 6.86
CA GLU A 7 -19.67 -0.67 6.08
C GLU A 7 -19.87 -1.44 4.76
N LEU A 8 -18.79 -1.98 4.19
CA LEU A 8 -18.80 -2.83 2.99
C LEU A 8 -18.81 -4.33 3.30
N GLY A 9 -18.94 -4.71 4.57
CA GLY A 9 -18.86 -6.11 5.01
C GLY A 9 -17.46 -6.71 4.94
N ILE A 10 -16.40 -5.89 4.95
CA ILE A 10 -15.00 -6.32 4.88
C ILE A 10 -14.35 -6.19 6.26
N GLY A 11 -13.74 -7.27 6.76
CA GLY A 11 -13.01 -7.28 8.03
C GLY A 11 -12.56 -8.68 8.42
N GLY A 12 -11.97 -8.80 9.61
CA GLY A 12 -11.61 -10.10 10.21
C GLY A 12 -10.12 -10.24 10.53
N LEU A 13 -9.64 -11.49 10.46
CA LEU A 13 -8.30 -11.90 10.90
C LEU A 13 -7.19 -11.09 10.21
N GLN A 14 -6.20 -10.62 10.98
CA GLN A 14 -5.09 -9.79 10.49
C GLN A 14 -5.54 -8.48 9.82
N GLY A 15 -6.64 -7.92 10.30
CA GLY A 15 -7.20 -6.63 9.93
C GLY A 15 -8.23 -6.16 10.96
N GLU A 16 -8.05 -6.59 12.20
CA GLU A 16 -8.86 -6.19 13.36
C GLU A 16 -8.72 -4.68 13.59
N ASP A 17 -7.49 -4.16 13.47
CA ASP A 17 -7.17 -2.74 13.59
C ASP A 17 -6.51 -2.22 12.30
N MET A 18 -7.29 -1.56 11.43
CA MET A 18 -6.83 -1.03 10.15
C MET A 18 -6.72 0.49 10.12
N VAL A 19 -5.63 0.95 9.52
CA VAL A 19 -5.35 2.36 9.21
C VAL A 19 -5.12 2.50 7.71
N ALA A 20 -5.91 3.36 7.06
CA ALA A 20 -5.66 3.75 5.67
C ALA A 20 -4.74 4.96 5.66
N VAL A 21 -3.70 4.93 4.82
CA VAL A 21 -2.75 6.04 4.64
C VAL A 21 -2.83 6.53 3.21
N GLU A 22 -3.19 7.80 3.04
CA GLU A 22 -3.51 8.39 1.73
C GLU A 22 -2.26 8.90 1.03
N ASN A 23 -2.07 8.49 -0.23
CA ASN A 23 -1.12 9.14 -1.12
C ASN A 23 -1.68 10.47 -1.62
N THR A 24 -0.82 11.49 -1.65
CA THR A 24 -1.14 12.85 -2.11
C THR A 24 -0.04 13.33 -3.05
N ASP A 25 -0.21 14.51 -3.63
CA ASP A 25 0.81 15.11 -4.50
C ASP A 25 2.14 15.35 -3.75
N ASP A 26 2.10 15.48 -2.43
CA ASP A 26 3.26 15.78 -1.59
C ASP A 26 3.76 14.58 -0.77
N VAL A 27 2.98 13.49 -0.67
CA VAL A 27 3.29 12.32 0.18
C VAL A 27 2.98 11.01 -0.52
N HIS A 28 3.99 10.14 -0.61
CA HIS A 28 3.86 8.74 -1.02
C HIS A 28 4.06 7.81 0.19
N ASN A 29 3.12 6.89 0.41
CA ASN A 29 3.18 5.91 1.49
C ASN A 29 3.57 4.54 0.93
N VAL A 30 4.32 3.77 1.73
CA VAL A 30 4.62 2.37 1.47
C VAL A 30 4.62 1.58 2.78
N ILE A 31 4.05 0.37 2.78
CA ILE A 31 3.94 -0.46 3.99
C ILE A 31 4.98 -1.58 4.03
N VAL A 32 5.40 -1.97 5.23
CA VAL A 32 6.30 -3.09 5.46
C VAL A 32 6.01 -3.73 6.82
N CYS A 33 6.49 -4.95 7.01
CA CYS A 33 6.69 -5.53 8.34
C CYS A 33 8.14 -6.00 8.43
N THR A 34 9.01 -5.18 9.02
CA THR A 34 10.45 -5.50 9.07
C THR A 34 10.73 -6.73 9.92
N LEU A 35 9.93 -6.97 10.97
CA LEU A 35 10.14 -8.05 11.93
C LEU A 35 9.68 -9.42 11.42
N CYS A 36 8.62 -9.49 10.62
CA CYS A 36 8.11 -10.76 10.12
C CYS A 36 7.41 -10.64 8.76
N SER A 37 6.09 -10.46 8.76
CA SER A 37 5.24 -10.52 7.57
C SER A 37 3.81 -10.02 7.80
N CYS A 38 3.58 -9.16 8.81
CA CYS A 38 2.26 -8.57 9.07
C CYS A 38 1.69 -7.89 7.82
N TYR A 39 0.40 -8.13 7.55
CA TYR A 39 -0.23 -7.74 6.28
C TYR A 39 -1.76 -7.67 6.44
N PRO A 40 -2.47 -6.73 5.79
CA PRO A 40 -3.92 -6.53 5.98
C PRO A 40 -4.75 -7.57 5.19
N TRP A 41 -4.94 -8.76 5.76
CA TRP A 41 -5.58 -9.89 5.04
C TRP A 41 -7.00 -9.62 4.56
N PRO A 42 -7.88 -8.93 5.31
CA PRO A 42 -9.26 -8.73 4.88
C PRO A 42 -9.40 -7.96 3.57
N VAL A 43 -8.44 -7.08 3.27
CA VAL A 43 -8.45 -6.22 2.07
C VAL A 43 -7.50 -6.67 0.98
N LEU A 44 -6.41 -7.39 1.31
CA LEU A 44 -5.37 -7.77 0.34
C LEU A 44 -5.09 -9.28 0.24
N GLY A 45 -5.76 -10.10 1.05
CA GLY A 45 -5.48 -11.53 1.16
C GLY A 45 -4.10 -11.83 1.75
N LEU A 46 -3.55 -13.01 1.45
CA LEU A 46 -2.22 -13.39 1.93
C LEU A 46 -1.11 -12.63 1.18
N PRO A 47 -0.03 -12.20 1.87
CA PRO A 47 1.03 -11.42 1.25
C PRO A 47 1.81 -12.22 0.20
N PRO A 48 2.27 -11.57 -0.88
CA PRO A 48 3.16 -12.19 -1.86
C PRO A 48 4.50 -12.58 -1.20
N ASN A 49 5.21 -13.54 -1.81
CA ASN A 49 6.46 -14.05 -1.23
C ASN A 49 7.53 -12.97 -1.07
N TRP A 50 7.66 -12.06 -2.04
CA TRP A 50 8.66 -10.98 -1.98
C TRP A 50 8.47 -10.07 -0.76
N TYR A 51 7.22 -9.79 -0.35
CA TYR A 51 6.93 -8.93 0.80
C TYR A 51 7.44 -9.55 2.11
N LYS A 52 7.38 -10.88 2.21
CA LYS A 52 7.83 -11.66 3.38
C LYS A 52 9.36 -11.85 3.41
N GLN A 53 10.01 -11.71 2.26
CA GLN A 53 11.43 -12.00 2.11
C GLN A 53 12.31 -10.90 2.73
N PRO A 54 13.49 -11.24 3.29
CA PRO A 54 14.39 -10.27 3.89
C PRO A 54 14.79 -9.13 2.95
N ALA A 55 14.96 -9.41 1.66
CA ALA A 55 15.37 -8.42 0.65
C ALA A 55 14.45 -7.19 0.63
N TYR A 56 13.12 -7.41 0.65
CA TYR A 56 12.17 -6.30 0.70
C TYR A 56 12.25 -5.59 2.05
N ARG A 57 12.10 -6.38 3.12
CA ARG A 57 11.93 -5.92 4.49
C ARG A 57 13.11 -5.10 5.01
N SER A 58 14.35 -5.47 4.67
CA SER A 58 15.53 -4.76 5.16
C SER A 58 15.82 -3.47 4.38
N ARG A 59 15.51 -3.43 3.08
CA ARG A 59 15.92 -2.32 2.20
C ARG A 59 14.87 -1.20 2.16
N ILE A 60 13.57 -1.53 2.19
CA ILE A 60 12.52 -0.52 2.00
C ILE A 60 12.50 0.56 3.10
N VAL A 61 12.87 0.21 4.33
CA VAL A 61 12.98 1.18 5.44
C VAL A 61 14.23 2.05 5.40
N ARG A 62 15.23 1.69 4.60
CA ARG A 62 16.53 2.38 4.53
C ARG A 62 16.65 3.23 3.26
N GLU A 63 16.26 2.68 2.12
CA GLU A 63 16.43 3.28 0.79
C GLU A 63 15.13 3.18 -0.02
N PRO A 64 13.99 3.70 0.48
CA PRO A 64 12.68 3.45 -0.12
C PRO A 64 12.60 3.91 -1.57
N ARG A 65 13.01 5.13 -1.90
CA ARG A 65 12.98 5.65 -3.28
C ARG A 65 13.79 4.80 -4.25
N THR A 66 15.03 4.48 -3.88
CA THR A 66 15.94 3.68 -4.70
C THR A 66 15.34 2.31 -4.96
N MET A 67 14.78 1.69 -3.93
CA MET A 67 14.17 0.37 -4.06
C MET A 67 12.88 0.37 -4.90
N LEU A 68 12.01 1.36 -4.71
CA LEU A 68 10.80 1.54 -5.53
C LEU A 68 11.15 1.67 -7.01
N ARG A 69 12.17 2.48 -7.32
CA ARG A 69 12.64 2.66 -8.71
C ARG A 69 13.27 1.38 -9.27
N ASP A 70 14.21 0.78 -8.55
CA ASP A 70 15.03 -0.31 -9.09
C ASP A 70 14.25 -1.63 -9.22
N GLU A 71 13.38 -1.96 -8.25
CA GLU A 71 12.69 -3.25 -8.18
C GLU A 71 11.26 -3.21 -8.76
N PHE A 72 10.59 -2.06 -8.67
CA PHE A 72 9.19 -1.91 -9.08
C PHE A 72 9.00 -0.92 -10.25
N GLY A 73 10.07 -0.28 -10.72
CA GLY A 73 9.99 0.72 -11.78
C GLY A 73 9.22 1.98 -11.39
N HIS A 74 9.00 2.22 -10.09
CA HIS A 74 8.24 3.35 -9.59
C HIS A 74 9.18 4.46 -9.10
N ASP A 75 9.36 5.48 -9.95
CA ASP A 75 10.19 6.63 -9.63
C ASP A 75 9.37 7.71 -8.90
N VAL A 76 9.59 7.85 -7.59
CA VAL A 76 8.90 8.86 -6.76
C VAL A 76 9.77 10.12 -6.68
N PRO A 77 9.28 11.29 -7.18
CA PRO A 77 10.09 12.51 -7.27
C PRO A 77 10.70 12.93 -5.92
N GLU A 78 11.91 13.49 -5.94
CA GLU A 78 12.61 13.91 -4.72
C GLU A 78 11.83 14.91 -3.86
N SER A 79 10.96 15.72 -4.48
CA SER A 79 10.09 16.68 -3.82
C SER A 79 8.93 16.06 -3.03
N VAL A 80 8.54 14.81 -3.33
CA VAL A 80 7.41 14.11 -2.69
C VAL A 80 7.93 13.31 -1.50
N GLU A 81 7.48 13.58 -0.27
CA GLU A 81 7.89 12.84 0.93
C GLU A 81 7.55 11.34 0.80
N VAL A 82 8.47 10.45 1.17
CA VAL A 82 8.17 9.00 1.25
C VAL A 82 8.05 8.56 2.70
N ARG A 83 6.85 8.12 3.08
CA ARG A 83 6.55 7.59 4.41
C ARG A 83 6.50 6.06 4.39
N VAL A 84 7.43 5.44 5.11
CA VAL A 84 7.47 3.99 5.28
C VAL A 84 6.78 3.60 6.58
N TRP A 85 5.72 2.81 6.47
CA TRP A 85 4.92 2.36 7.60
C TRP A 85 5.32 0.94 8.00
N ASP A 86 6.08 0.83 9.09
CA ASP A 86 6.49 -0.46 9.64
C ASP A 86 5.45 -1.00 10.64
N SER A 87 4.85 -2.13 10.27
CA SER A 87 3.80 -2.82 11.01
C SER A 87 4.38 -3.60 12.21
N SER A 88 4.82 -2.85 13.22
CA SER A 88 5.46 -3.36 14.46
C SER A 88 4.48 -3.72 15.58
N ALA A 89 3.20 -3.40 15.41
CA ALA A 89 2.10 -3.73 16.31
C ALA A 89 0.96 -4.44 15.57
N GLU A 90 -0.19 -4.65 16.21
CA GLU A 90 -1.37 -5.23 15.56
C GLU A 90 -2.10 -4.28 14.60
N LEU A 91 -1.68 -3.01 14.53
CA LEU A 91 -2.13 -2.11 13.46
C LEU A 91 -1.73 -2.65 12.09
N ARG A 92 -2.66 -2.59 11.14
CA ARG A 92 -2.46 -2.97 9.75
C ARG A 92 -2.70 -1.76 8.85
N TYR A 93 -1.64 -1.37 8.16
CA TYR A 93 -1.69 -0.26 7.21
C TYR A 93 -2.12 -0.74 5.83
N MET A 94 -2.92 0.07 5.15
CA MET A 94 -3.22 -0.07 3.72
C MET A 94 -3.03 1.30 3.06
N VAL A 95 -2.33 1.34 1.94
CA VAL A 95 -2.20 2.58 1.15
C VAL A 95 -3.50 2.81 0.39
N LEU A 96 -4.04 4.02 0.48
CA LEU A 96 -5.06 4.52 -0.42
C LEU A 96 -4.34 5.28 -1.55
N PRO A 97 -4.20 4.68 -2.74
CA PRO A 97 -3.45 5.32 -3.82
C PRO A 97 -4.24 6.48 -4.44
N GLN A 98 -3.53 7.42 -5.06
CA GLN A 98 -4.17 8.54 -5.76
C GLN A 98 -4.98 8.04 -6.96
N ARG A 99 -6.12 8.69 -7.19
CA ARG A 99 -6.92 8.51 -8.41
C ARG A 99 -6.12 9.03 -9.61
N PRO A 100 -6.00 8.28 -10.72
CA PRO A 100 -5.28 8.76 -11.88
C PRO A 100 -6.12 9.81 -12.64
N PRO A 101 -5.50 10.83 -13.24
CA PRO A 101 -6.20 11.85 -14.03
C PRO A 101 -6.88 11.23 -15.26
N GLY A 102 -7.95 11.86 -15.76
CA GLY A 102 -8.68 11.35 -16.94
C GLY A 102 -9.61 10.18 -16.63
N THR A 103 -9.92 9.98 -15.35
CA THR A 103 -10.85 8.93 -14.89
C THR A 103 -12.15 9.48 -14.33
N GLU A 104 -12.43 10.78 -14.49
CA GLU A 104 -13.54 11.51 -13.87
C GLU A 104 -14.89 10.85 -14.14
N ASP A 105 -15.09 10.33 -15.36
CA ASP A 105 -16.34 9.72 -15.84
C ASP A 105 -16.42 8.20 -15.60
N LYS A 106 -15.39 7.57 -15.03
CA LYS A 106 -15.39 6.12 -14.76
C LYS A 106 -16.32 5.77 -13.60
N SER A 107 -17.06 4.67 -13.75
CA SER A 107 -17.80 4.02 -12.68
C SER A 107 -16.86 3.40 -11.63
N GLU A 108 -17.40 3.05 -10.47
CA GLU A 108 -16.65 2.36 -9.40
C GLU A 108 -16.01 1.05 -9.90
N ALA A 109 -16.74 0.26 -10.68
CA ALA A 109 -16.23 -0.99 -11.24
C ALA A 109 -15.03 -0.75 -12.18
N GLU A 110 -15.10 0.28 -13.02
CA GLU A 110 -14.00 0.66 -13.92
C GLU A 110 -12.81 1.25 -13.16
N LEU A 111 -13.03 1.98 -12.06
CA LEU A 111 -11.96 2.46 -11.18
C LEU A 111 -11.28 1.32 -10.43
N ALA A 112 -12.06 0.33 -9.98
CA ALA A 112 -11.54 -0.84 -9.26
C ALA A 112 -10.55 -1.65 -10.12
N GLU A 113 -10.72 -1.70 -11.44
CA GLU A 113 -9.80 -2.37 -12.36
C GLU A 113 -8.40 -1.72 -12.41
N LEU A 114 -8.29 -0.45 -12.03
CA LEU A 114 -7.03 0.29 -11.97
C LEU A 114 -6.26 0.01 -10.67
N VAL A 115 -6.99 -0.32 -9.60
CA VAL A 115 -6.41 -0.58 -8.29
C VAL A 115 -5.76 -1.96 -8.28
N THR A 116 -4.47 -2.00 -7.93
CA THR A 116 -3.71 -3.23 -7.82
C THR A 116 -3.31 -3.49 -6.38
N ARG A 117 -3.00 -4.75 -6.05
CA ARG A 117 -2.40 -5.08 -4.75
C ARG A 117 -1.14 -4.24 -4.49
N ASP A 118 -0.30 -4.08 -5.50
CA ASP A 118 0.95 -3.32 -5.40
C ASP A 118 0.69 -1.83 -5.10
N SER A 119 -0.38 -1.26 -5.66
CA SER A 119 -0.82 0.11 -5.33
C SER A 119 -1.32 0.29 -3.91
N MET A 120 -1.92 -0.74 -3.32
CA MET A 120 -2.38 -0.71 -1.93
C MET A 120 -1.28 -1.10 -0.92
N ILE A 121 -0.15 -1.66 -1.39
CA ILE A 121 1.09 -1.76 -0.60
C ILE A 121 1.89 -0.46 -0.69
N GLY A 122 1.77 0.28 -1.80
CA GLY A 122 2.53 1.49 -2.09
C GLY A 122 3.85 1.25 -2.83
N VAL A 123 4.00 0.08 -3.48
CA VAL A 123 5.21 -0.23 -4.28
C VAL A 123 5.07 0.17 -5.75
N ALA A 124 3.86 0.47 -6.21
CA ALA A 124 3.55 0.97 -7.54
C ALA A 124 2.36 1.94 -7.48
N PRO A 125 2.15 2.81 -8.48
CA PRO A 125 0.89 3.55 -8.60
C PRO A 125 -0.24 2.61 -9.05
N VAL A 126 -1.47 3.13 -9.09
CA VAL A 126 -2.56 2.50 -9.85
C VAL A 126 -2.19 2.38 -11.33
N ARG A 127 -2.87 1.49 -12.06
CA ARG A 127 -2.72 1.42 -13.52
C ARG A 127 -3.23 2.72 -14.16
N ALA A 128 -2.47 3.20 -15.15
CA ALA A 128 -2.92 4.26 -16.05
C ALA A 128 -4.02 3.77 -17.00
#